data_AF-A0A2N8M167-F1
#
_entry.id   AF-A0A2N8M167-F1
#
_cell.length_a   1.000
_cell.length_b   1.000
_cell.length_c   1.000
_cell.angle_alpha   90.00
_cell.angle_beta   90.00
_cell.angle_gamma   90.00
#
_symmetry.space_group_name_H-M   'P 1'
#
loop_
_entity.id
_entity.type
_entity.pdbx_description
1 polymer ?
#
loop_
_entity_poly.entity_id
_entity_poly.type
_entity_poly.pdbx_seq_one_letter_code
_entity_poly.pdbx_strand_id
1 'polypeptide(L)'
;MEATQRHYTVFKMLLWLTLAGCTLHFFDNVIFFDQYPEPAWLNAPIVAALWFPLALAARRAHTTLSGSQPDRVYTLIQGFVVGNWLSFGHYLFANPVDVLPRINAIIAIQTVLASALFVYSLWMQVRFHPDSLPYFRRIWIKLVAFYGITIFALEWAWPSDFQTWWL
;
A
#
# COMPACT_ATOMS: atom_id res chain seq x y z
N MET A 1 -25.15 -4.78 17.78
CA MET A 1 -23.85 -5.44 18.02
C MET A 1 -23.46 -6.38 16.89
N GLU A 2 -24.36 -7.23 16.40
CA GLU A 2 -24.06 -8.24 15.36
C GLU A 2 -23.64 -7.65 13.99
N ALA A 3 -24.30 -6.57 13.54
CA ALA A 3 -23.95 -5.89 12.29
C ALA A 3 -22.54 -5.29 12.30
N THR A 4 -22.15 -4.61 13.39
CA THR A 4 -20.79 -4.05 13.55
C THR A 4 -19.73 -5.15 13.56
N GLN A 5 -20.02 -6.29 14.20
CA GLN A 5 -19.12 -7.45 14.21
C GLN A 5 -18.89 -8.02 12.80
N ARG A 6 -19.95 -8.13 11.99
CA ARG A 6 -19.83 -8.55 10.58
C ARG A 6 -18.90 -7.62 9.79
N HIS A 7 -19.01 -6.30 9.99
CA HIS A 7 -18.15 -5.35 9.30
C HIS A 7 -16.69 -5.45 9.73
N TYR A 8 -16.41 -5.72 11.01
CA TYR A 8 -15.04 -6.02 11.44
C TYR A 8 -14.49 -7.29 10.82
N THR A 9 -15.29 -8.34 10.65
CA THR A 9 -14.88 -9.56 9.94
C THR A 9 -14.51 -9.24 8.49
N VAL A 10 -15.37 -8.49 7.77
CA VAL A 10 -15.07 -8.07 6.38
C VAL A 10 -13.79 -7.23 6.33
N PHE A 11 -13.61 -6.30 7.25
CA PHE A 11 -12.41 -5.47 7.31
C PHE A 11 -11.14 -6.30 7.53
N LYS A 12 -11.19 -7.29 8.44
CA LYS A 12 -10.08 -8.24 8.66
C LYS A 12 -9.79 -9.07 7.43
N MET A 13 -10.82 -9.56 6.73
CA MET A 13 -10.65 -10.31 5.50
C MET A 13 -9.98 -9.46 4.43
N LEU A 14 -10.44 -8.23 4.23
CA LEU A 14 -9.88 -7.31 3.23
C LEU A 14 -8.43 -6.94 3.57
N LEU A 15 -8.11 -6.74 4.85
CA LEU A 15 -6.74 -6.53 5.32
C LEU A 15 -5.83 -7.72 4.98
N TRP A 16 -6.28 -8.94 5.24
CA TRP A 16 -5.51 -10.15 4.92
C TRP A 16 -5.39 -10.39 3.42
N LEU A 17 -6.43 -10.13 2.63
CA LEU A 17 -6.36 -10.19 1.17
C LEU A 17 -5.36 -9.18 0.63
N THR A 18 -5.37 -7.96 1.16
CA THR A 18 -4.39 -6.92 0.77
C THR A 18 -2.98 -7.34 1.12
N LEU A 19 -2.76 -7.89 2.32
CA LEU A 19 -1.46 -8.43 2.70
C LEU A 19 -1.04 -9.61 1.81
N ALA A 20 -1.98 -10.48 1.41
CA ALA A 20 -1.69 -11.57 0.48
C ALA A 20 -1.26 -11.03 -0.90
N GLY A 21 -1.95 -10.02 -1.43
CA GLY A 21 -1.55 -9.35 -2.68
C GLY A 21 -0.17 -8.69 -2.57
N CYS A 22 0.08 -7.98 -1.46
CA CYS A 22 1.39 -7.40 -1.14
C CYS A 22 2.50 -8.47 -1.04
N THR A 23 2.19 -9.60 -0.42
CA THR A 23 3.11 -10.73 -0.25
C THR A 23 3.41 -11.40 -1.59
N LEU A 24 2.40 -11.58 -2.44
CA LEU A 24 2.56 -12.09 -3.79
C LEU A 24 3.52 -11.21 -4.61
N HIS A 25 3.30 -9.88 -4.57
CA HIS A 25 4.18 -8.93 -5.22
C HIS A 25 5.60 -8.97 -4.67
N PHE A 26 5.76 -8.98 -3.34
CA PHE A 26 7.06 -9.09 -2.70
C PHE A 26 7.84 -10.32 -3.17
N PHE A 27 7.22 -11.50 -3.16
CA PHE A 27 7.91 -12.72 -3.59
C PHE A 27 8.20 -12.73 -5.09
N ASP A 28 7.29 -12.26 -5.95
CA ASP A 28 7.55 -12.14 -7.38
C ASP A 28 8.72 -11.17 -7.65
N ASN A 29 8.75 -10.02 -6.95
CA ASN A 29 9.81 -9.02 -7.03
C ASN A 29 11.17 -9.57 -6.56
N VAL A 30 11.22 -10.34 -5.47
CA VAL A 30 12.48 -10.92 -4.98
C VAL A 30 12.96 -12.10 -5.83
N ILE A 31 12.06 -12.99 -6.28
CA ILE A 31 12.43 -14.20 -7.03
C ILE A 31 12.83 -13.86 -8.47
N PHE A 32 12.12 -12.91 -9.09
CA PHE A 32 12.35 -12.46 -10.47
C PHE A 32 12.91 -11.05 -10.53
N PHE A 33 13.76 -10.68 -9.56
CA PHE A 33 14.27 -9.32 -9.37
C PHE A 33 14.86 -8.72 -10.65
N ASP A 34 15.65 -9.50 -11.40
CA ASP A 34 16.27 -9.06 -12.65
C ASP A 34 15.27 -8.75 -13.79
N GLN A 35 14.00 -9.13 -13.62
CA GLN A 35 12.91 -8.83 -14.57
C GLN A 35 12.13 -7.57 -14.20
N TYR A 36 12.34 -7.02 -13.01
CA TYR A 36 11.71 -5.77 -12.60
C TYR A 36 12.52 -4.57 -13.08
N PRO A 37 11.86 -3.45 -13.41
CA PRO A 37 12.53 -2.22 -13.82
C PRO A 37 13.10 -1.49 -12.60
N GLU A 38 13.99 -2.13 -11.85
CA GLU A 38 14.50 -1.55 -10.61
C GLU A 38 15.76 -0.72 -10.86
N PRO A 39 15.91 0.42 -10.17
CA PRO A 39 17.14 1.19 -10.22
C PRO A 39 18.28 0.44 -9.51
N ALA A 40 19.52 0.69 -9.92
CA ALA A 40 20.71 -0.05 -9.46
C ALA A 40 20.98 -0.03 -7.94
N TRP A 41 20.37 0.91 -7.20
CA TRP A 41 20.48 0.95 -5.74
C TRP A 41 19.54 -0.02 -5.03
N LEU A 42 18.45 -0.44 -5.69
CA LEU A 42 17.50 -1.38 -5.13
C LEU A 42 17.98 -2.80 -5.37
N ASN A 43 17.78 -3.66 -4.37
CA ASN A 43 18.09 -5.09 -4.43
C ASN A 43 17.11 -5.86 -3.54
N ALA A 44 17.05 -7.18 -3.70
CA ALA A 44 16.16 -8.04 -2.93
C ALA A 44 16.21 -7.82 -1.39
N PRO A 45 17.39 -7.67 -0.74
CA PRO A 45 17.45 -7.30 0.67
C PRO A 45 16.75 -5.98 1.02
N ILE A 46 16.90 -4.94 0.20
CA ILE A 46 16.22 -3.65 0.43
C ILE A 46 14.72 -3.80 0.22
N VAL A 47 14.29 -4.52 -0.82
CA VAL A 47 12.86 -4.84 -1.05
C VAL A 47 12.26 -5.55 0.16
N ALA A 48 12.97 -6.53 0.73
CA ALA A 48 12.54 -7.20 1.96
C ALA A 48 12.44 -6.23 3.14
N ALA A 49 13.42 -5.34 3.31
CA ALA A 49 13.40 -4.33 4.36
C ALA A 49 12.21 -3.35 4.23
N LEU A 50 11.77 -3.06 3.00
CA LEU A 50 10.58 -2.23 2.74
C LEU A 50 9.27 -2.99 3.02
N TRP A 51 9.23 -4.30 2.73
CA TRP A 51 8.03 -5.13 2.94
C TRP A 51 7.76 -5.44 4.42
N PHE A 52 8.81 -5.71 5.23
CA PHE A 52 8.65 -6.10 6.64
C PHE A 52 7.81 -5.11 7.48
N PRO A 53 8.03 -3.79 7.42
CA PRO A 53 7.18 -2.82 8.11
C PRO A 53 5.71 -2.90 7.71
N LEU A 54 5.41 -3.18 6.43
CA LEU A 54 4.04 -3.31 5.93
C LEU A 54 3.37 -4.56 6.51
N ALA A 55 4.03 -5.71 6.50
CA ALA A 55 3.53 -6.93 7.11
C ALA A 55 3.28 -6.76 8.62
N LEU A 56 4.18 -6.06 9.32
CA LEU A 56 4.04 -5.78 10.74
C LEU A 56 2.89 -4.80 11.03
N ALA A 57 2.70 -3.79 10.19
CA ALA A 57 1.58 -2.85 10.28
C ALA A 57 0.24 -3.58 10.10
N ALA A 58 0.12 -4.45 9.09
CA ALA A 58 -1.08 -5.25 8.86
C ALA A 58 -1.39 -6.17 10.04
N ARG A 59 -0.39 -6.89 10.57
CA ARG A 59 -0.57 -7.74 11.76
C ARG A 59 -1.04 -6.93 12.98
N ARG A 60 -0.42 -5.78 13.25
CA ARG A 60 -0.81 -4.90 14.36
C ARG A 60 -2.20 -4.31 14.18
N ALA A 61 -2.59 -3.94 12.97
CA ALA A 61 -3.93 -3.46 12.67
C ALA A 61 -4.97 -4.55 12.97
N HIS A 62 -4.71 -5.80 12.55
CA HIS A 62 -5.59 -6.94 12.83
C HIS A 62 -5.84 -7.14 14.33
N THR A 63 -4.77 -7.17 15.14
CA THR A 63 -4.89 -7.42 16.59
C THR A 63 -5.51 -6.25 17.34
N THR A 64 -5.40 -5.03 16.81
CA THR A 64 -5.98 -3.82 17.42
C THR A 64 -7.45 -3.61 17.00
N LEU A 65 -7.87 -4.17 15.86
CA LEU A 65 -9.21 -3.98 15.28
C LEU A 65 -10.37 -4.40 16.21
N SER A 66 -10.12 -5.29 17.17
CA SER A 66 -11.11 -5.81 18.12
C SER A 66 -11.23 -4.98 19.41
N GLY A 67 -10.59 -3.82 19.52
CA GLY A 67 -10.47 -3.06 20.76
C GLY A 67 -10.90 -1.59 20.70
N SER A 68 -10.61 -0.86 21.77
CA SER A 68 -11.02 0.52 22.08
C SER A 68 -10.17 1.64 21.43
N GLN A 69 -9.32 1.33 20.44
CA GLN A 69 -8.35 2.26 19.87
C GLN A 69 -8.52 2.45 18.34
N PRO A 70 -9.66 3.00 17.89
CA PRO A 70 -9.93 3.18 16.46
C PRO A 70 -8.88 4.05 15.76
N ASP A 71 -8.39 5.11 16.40
CA ASP A 71 -7.37 6.01 15.83
C ASP A 71 -6.12 5.26 15.37
N ARG A 72 -5.62 4.37 16.24
CA ARG A 72 -4.41 3.59 16.00
C ARG A 72 -4.60 2.61 14.85
N VAL A 73 -5.77 1.97 14.78
CA VAL A 73 -6.12 1.06 13.68
C VAL A 73 -6.09 1.80 12.35
N TYR A 74 -6.80 2.92 12.24
CA TYR A 74 -6.88 3.65 10.98
C TYR A 74 -5.51 4.22 10.55
N THR A 75 -4.70 4.66 11.51
CA THR A 75 -3.30 5.07 11.27
C THR A 75 -2.49 3.96 10.61
N LEU A 76 -2.54 2.75 11.19
CA LEU A 76 -1.79 1.59 10.67
C LEU A 76 -2.28 1.18 9.29
N ILE A 77 -3.60 1.20 9.06
CA ILE A 77 -4.20 0.86 7.78
C ILE A 77 -3.82 1.87 6.70
N GLN A 78 -3.87 3.17 6.98
CA GLN A 78 -3.48 4.19 6.01
C GLN A 78 -2.00 4.08 5.64
N GLY A 79 -1.12 3.90 6.63
CA GLY A 79 0.31 3.68 6.36
C GLY A 79 0.55 2.44 5.52
N PHE A 80 -0.17 1.35 5.82
CA PHE A 80 -0.12 0.12 5.04
C PHE A 80 -0.63 0.33 3.59
N VAL A 81 -1.74 1.03 3.39
CA VAL A 81 -2.28 1.37 2.06
C VAL A 81 -1.28 2.19 1.25
N VAL A 82 -0.74 3.26 1.83
CA VAL A 82 0.20 4.14 1.13
C VAL A 82 1.48 3.40 0.76
N GLY A 83 1.97 2.53 1.66
CA GLY A 83 3.08 1.65 1.36
C GLY A 83 2.78 0.68 0.21
N ASN A 84 1.54 0.19 0.08
CA ASN A 84 1.14 -0.63 -1.05
C ASN A 84 1.01 0.15 -2.36
N TRP A 85 0.68 1.45 -2.31
CA TRP A 85 0.65 2.29 -3.50
C TRP A 85 2.04 2.64 -4.02
N LEU A 86 3.10 2.54 -3.20
CA LEU A 86 4.47 2.73 -3.66
C LEU A 86 4.89 1.73 -4.76
N SER A 87 4.15 0.62 -4.95
CA SER A 87 4.34 -0.25 -6.12
C SER A 87 4.09 0.43 -7.46
N PHE A 88 3.33 1.53 -7.52
CA PHE A 88 3.29 2.35 -8.73
C PHE A 88 4.63 2.99 -9.06
N GLY A 89 5.56 3.03 -8.10
CA GLY A 89 6.93 3.50 -8.29
C GLY A 89 7.71 2.74 -9.35
N HIS A 90 7.38 1.47 -9.65
CA HIS A 90 8.01 0.75 -10.77
C HIS A 90 7.81 1.47 -12.10
N TYR A 91 6.70 2.20 -12.26
CA TYR A 91 6.46 2.95 -13.48
C TYR A 91 7.31 4.21 -13.57
N LEU A 92 7.84 4.75 -12.47
CA LEU A 92 8.85 5.82 -12.54
C LEU A 92 10.11 5.37 -13.29
N PHE A 93 10.37 4.06 -13.33
CA PHE A 93 11.59 3.50 -13.92
C PHE A 93 11.36 2.83 -15.27
N ALA A 94 10.12 2.47 -15.62
CA ALA A 94 9.78 1.92 -16.93
C ALA A 94 8.33 2.23 -17.33
N ASN A 95 8.12 2.40 -18.63
CA ASN A 95 6.78 2.49 -19.20
C ASN A 95 5.98 1.20 -18.93
N PRO A 96 4.71 1.27 -18.48
CA PRO A 96 3.87 0.10 -18.29
C PRO A 96 3.81 -0.88 -19.48
N VAL A 97 3.99 -0.40 -20.71
CA VAL A 97 4.01 -1.22 -21.94
C VAL A 97 5.26 -2.11 -22.02
N ASP A 98 6.39 -1.65 -21.47
CA ASP A 98 7.66 -2.37 -21.45
C ASP A 98 7.76 -3.32 -20.23
N VAL A 99 6.93 -3.11 -19.22
CA VAL A 99 6.84 -3.96 -18.03
C VAL A 99 6.10 -5.26 -18.37
N LEU A 100 6.66 -6.39 -17.93
CA LEU A 100 6.05 -7.70 -18.17
C LEU A 100 4.58 -7.73 -17.70
N PRO A 101 3.64 -8.32 -18.48
CA PRO A 101 2.23 -8.38 -18.12
C PRO A 101 1.96 -8.99 -16.73
N ARG A 102 2.78 -9.95 -16.30
CA ARG A 102 2.72 -10.55 -14.95
C ARG A 102 2.95 -9.51 -13.86
N ILE A 103 3.97 -8.67 -14.01
CA ILE A 103 4.33 -7.62 -13.05
C ILE A 103 3.21 -6.58 -12.98
N ASN A 104 2.74 -6.11 -14.15
CA ASN A 104 1.58 -5.21 -14.25
C ASN A 104 0.35 -5.77 -13.53
N ALA A 105 0.03 -7.06 -13.73
CA ALA A 105 -1.11 -7.71 -13.09
C ALA A 105 -0.96 -7.78 -11.57
N ILE A 106 0.24 -8.09 -11.06
CA ILE A 106 0.50 -8.20 -9.62
C ILE A 106 0.46 -6.81 -8.96
N ILE A 107 1.05 -5.77 -9.58
CA ILE A 107 0.92 -4.37 -9.14
C ILE A 107 -0.55 -3.97 -9.10
N ALA A 108 -1.33 -4.29 -10.15
CA ALA A 108 -2.76 -3.99 -10.21
C ALA A 108 -3.54 -4.69 -9.08
N ILE A 109 -3.30 -5.98 -8.84
CA ILE A 109 -3.94 -6.73 -7.75
C ILE A 109 -3.64 -6.08 -6.40
N GLN A 110 -2.37 -5.81 -6.11
CA GLN A 110 -1.96 -5.20 -4.84
C GLN A 110 -2.62 -3.84 -4.63
N THR A 111 -2.54 -2.96 -5.64
CA THR A 111 -3.01 -1.57 -5.54
C THR A 111 -4.54 -1.49 -5.51
N VAL A 112 -5.26 -2.35 -6.22
CA VAL A 112 -6.72 -2.45 -6.16
C VAL A 112 -7.19 -2.92 -4.79
N LEU A 113 -6.56 -3.96 -4.22
CA LEU A 113 -6.88 -4.43 -2.87
C LEU A 113 -6.61 -3.36 -1.81
N ALA A 114 -5.47 -2.66 -1.90
CA ALA A 114 -5.14 -1.55 -1.01
C ALA A 114 -6.14 -0.39 -1.13
N SER A 115 -6.57 -0.04 -2.35
CA SER A 115 -7.59 0.98 -2.59
C SER A 115 -8.96 0.57 -2.04
N ALA A 116 -9.37 -0.69 -2.22
CA ALA A 116 -10.59 -1.22 -1.62
C ALA A 116 -10.54 -1.16 -0.09
N LEU A 117 -9.40 -1.55 0.50
CA LEU A 117 -9.15 -1.48 1.95
C LEU A 117 -9.23 -0.04 2.45
N PHE A 118 -8.65 0.90 1.71
CA PHE A 118 -8.70 2.32 2.03
C PHE A 118 -10.14 2.85 2.06
N VAL A 119 -10.90 2.65 0.98
CA VAL A 119 -12.30 3.08 0.89
C VAL A 119 -13.14 2.46 1.99
N TYR A 120 -12.97 1.16 2.25
CA TYR A 120 -13.70 0.49 3.33
C TYR A 120 -13.32 1.01 4.71
N SER A 121 -12.04 1.33 4.92
CA SER A 121 -11.56 1.92 6.18
C SER A 121 -12.16 3.31 6.43
N LEU A 122 -12.25 4.15 5.40
CA LEU A 122 -12.89 5.46 5.47
C LEU A 122 -14.37 5.35 5.83
N TRP A 123 -15.07 4.44 5.15
CA TRP A 123 -16.48 4.18 5.42
C TRP A 123 -16.71 3.71 6.87
N MET A 124 -15.89 2.75 7.34
CA MET A 124 -15.92 2.29 8.72
C MET A 124 -15.66 3.43 9.72
N GLN A 125 -14.71 4.31 9.39
CA GLN A 125 -14.34 5.42 10.25
C GLN A 125 -15.48 6.43 10.37
N VAL A 126 -16.07 6.86 9.25
CA VAL A 126 -17.20 7.78 9.24
C VAL A 126 -18.43 7.17 9.93
N ARG A 127 -18.70 5.88 9.71
CA ARG A 127 -19.93 5.25 10.19
C ARG A 127 -19.90 4.84 11.66
N PHE A 128 -18.76 4.34 12.14
CA PHE A 128 -18.67 3.71 13.47
C PHE A 128 -17.72 4.44 14.41
N HIS A 129 -16.78 5.25 13.90
CA HIS A 129 -15.79 5.95 14.72
C HIS A 129 -15.59 7.41 14.28
N PRO A 130 -16.66 8.22 14.16
CA PRO A 130 -16.55 9.60 13.67
C PRO A 130 -15.59 10.46 14.51
N ASP A 131 -15.46 10.18 15.80
CA ASP A 131 -14.55 10.86 16.72
C ASP A 131 -13.07 10.71 16.33
N SER A 132 -12.73 9.69 15.52
CA SER A 132 -11.37 9.44 15.02
C SER A 132 -11.02 10.21 13.74
N LEU A 133 -11.99 10.88 13.09
CA LEU A 133 -11.78 11.60 11.83
C LEU A 133 -10.74 12.74 11.90
N PRO A 134 -10.63 13.52 13.00
CA PRO A 134 -9.57 14.52 13.11
C PRO A 134 -8.16 13.93 13.05
N TYR A 135 -7.97 12.72 13.59
CA TYR A 135 -6.70 11.99 13.54
C TYR A 135 -6.40 11.49 12.13
N PHE A 136 -7.43 10.99 11.41
CA PHE A 136 -7.33 10.64 10.00
C PHE A 136 -6.71 11.79 9.19
N ARG A 137 -7.30 12.99 9.28
CA ARG A 137 -6.84 14.14 8.48
C ARG A 137 -5.36 14.45 8.72
N ARG A 138 -4.91 14.44 9.98
CA ARG A 138 -3.53 14.76 10.35
C ARG A 138 -2.53 13.74 9.80
N ILE A 139 -2.85 12.45 9.93
CA ILE A 139 -1.98 11.37 9.46
C ILE A 139 -1.98 11.29 7.95
N TRP A 140 -3.15 11.41 7.33
CA TRP A 140 -3.30 11.38 5.88
C TRP A 140 -2.46 12.46 5.20
N ILE A 141 -2.49 13.70 5.72
CA ILE A 141 -1.63 14.78 5.20
C ILE A 141 -0.15 14.38 5.27
N LYS A 142 0.30 13.80 6.40
CA LYS A 142 1.69 13.37 6.54
C LYS A 142 2.05 12.24 5.57
N LEU A 143 1.15 11.29 5.36
CA LEU A 143 1.37 10.17 4.46
C LEU A 143 1.37 10.60 2.99
N VAL A 144 0.47 11.51 2.60
CA VAL A 144 0.45 12.12 1.26
C VAL A 144 1.69 12.97 1.04
N ALA A 145 2.10 13.76 2.03
CA ALA A 145 3.33 14.53 1.95
C ALA A 145 4.55 13.61 1.82
N PHE A 146 4.63 12.56 2.64
CA PHE A 146 5.68 11.53 2.53
C PHE A 146 5.69 10.91 1.14
N TYR A 147 4.54 10.44 0.64
CA TYR A 147 4.42 9.84 -0.68
C TYR A 147 4.88 10.81 -1.79
N GLY A 148 4.39 12.06 -1.77
CA GLY A 148 4.77 13.07 -2.74
C GLY A 148 6.26 13.42 -2.70
N ILE A 149 6.84 13.55 -1.50
CA ILE A 149 8.28 13.78 -1.33
C ILE A 149 9.08 12.58 -1.84
N THR A 150 8.65 11.35 -1.55
CA THR A 150 9.31 10.14 -2.05
C THR A 150 9.29 10.10 -3.56
N ILE A 151 8.13 10.29 -4.21
CA ILE A 151 8.02 10.32 -5.67
C ILE A 151 8.88 11.44 -6.25
N PHE A 152 8.84 12.65 -5.69
CA PHE A 152 9.66 13.76 -6.15
C PHE A 152 11.17 13.48 -6.03
N ALA A 153 11.62 12.90 -4.92
CA ALA A 153 13.02 12.55 -4.70
C ALA A 153 13.49 11.45 -5.66
N LEU A 154 12.64 10.44 -5.92
CA LEU A 154 12.92 9.39 -6.89
C LEU A 154 13.01 9.97 -8.31
N GLU A 155 12.06 10.81 -8.70
CA GLU A 155 12.06 11.47 -10.01
C GLU A 155 13.26 12.41 -10.20
N TRP A 156 13.69 13.10 -9.13
CA TRP A 156 14.87 13.95 -9.17
C TRP A 156 16.16 13.15 -9.37
N ALA A 157 16.28 11.99 -8.73
CA ALA A 157 17.48 11.16 -8.79
C ALA A 157 17.51 10.22 -10.02
N TRP A 158 16.34 9.75 -10.45
CA TRP A 158 16.11 8.91 -11.63
C TRP A 158 14.91 9.46 -12.41
N PRO A 159 15.14 10.47 -13.26
CA PRO A 159 14.08 11.05 -14.07
C PRO A 159 13.45 9.99 -14.97
N SER A 160 12.13 9.91 -14.92
CA SER A 160 11.36 9.00 -15.74
C SER A 160 11.22 9.55 -17.17
N ASP A 161 11.06 8.66 -18.15
CA ASP A 161 10.75 9.03 -19.53
C ASP A 161 9.25 8.99 -19.80
N PHE A 162 8.46 9.76 -19.03
CA PHE A 162 6.99 9.82 -19.17
C PHE A 162 6.53 10.20 -20.59
N GLN A 163 7.38 10.78 -21.43
CA GLN A 163 7.04 11.17 -22.79
C GLN A 163 6.78 9.95 -23.69
N THR A 164 7.39 8.81 -23.39
CA THR A 164 7.21 7.57 -24.14
C THR A 164 5.97 6.78 -23.76
N TRP A 165 5.27 7.15 -22.68
CA TRP A 165 4.09 6.42 -22.18
C TRP A 165 2.88 6.44 -23.11
N TRP A 166 2.81 7.41 -24.01
CA TRP A 166 1.65 7.70 -24.84
C TRP A 166 1.88 7.42 -26.34
N LEU A 167 3.04 6.87 -26.68
CA LEU A 167 3.44 6.51 -28.04
C LEU A 167 3.23 5.01 -28.28
#